data_AF-A0A9D9YYS6-F1
#
_entry.id   AF-A0A9D9YYS6-F1
#
_cell.length_a   1.000
_cell.length_b   1.000
_cell.length_c   1.000
_cell.angle_alpha   90.00
_cell.angle_beta   90.00
_cell.angle_gamma   90.00
#
_symmetry.space_group_name_H-M   'P 1'
#
loop_
_entity.id
_entity.type
_entity.pdbx_description
1 polymer ?
#
loop_
_entity_poly.entity_id
_entity_poly.type
_entity_poly.pdbx_seq_one_letter_code
_entity_poly.pdbx_strand_id
1 'polypeptide(L)'
;MKKALIWIILLVLLLPSIFILYFISSNNFITDSGAINQENAEKITDIKLKKEDYNIIIQEFLNNQQDKGKEEIDLSKFEVFPYQIVWKDTLADIAYKFSLDKEEIAALVYLNNIENINMIIAGKILLIPRKK
;
A
#
# COMPACT_ATOMS: atom_id res chain seq x y z
N MET A 1 -22.03 -40.95 -26.45
CA MET A 1 -22.45 -39.57 -26.13
C MET A 1 -22.74 -39.33 -24.64
N LYS A 2 -23.40 -40.25 -23.90
CA LYS A 2 -23.73 -40.04 -22.47
C LYS A 2 -22.51 -39.92 -21.52
N LYS A 3 -21.40 -40.62 -21.80
CA LYS A 3 -20.20 -40.55 -20.95
C LYS A 3 -19.53 -39.16 -21.00
N ALA A 4 -19.40 -38.55 -22.18
CA ALA A 4 -18.79 -37.23 -22.33
C ALA A 4 -19.56 -36.12 -21.59
N LEU A 5 -20.90 -36.23 -21.54
CA LEU A 5 -21.74 -35.27 -20.82
C LEU A 5 -21.53 -35.33 -19.30
N ILE A 6 -21.29 -36.52 -18.75
CA ILE A 6 -21.01 -36.72 -17.32
C ILE A 6 -19.67 -36.10 -16.94
N TRP A 7 -18.64 -36.26 -17.77
CA TRP A 7 -17.33 -35.65 -17.54
C TRP A 7 -17.36 -34.12 -17.57
N ILE A 8 -18.19 -33.52 -18.45
CA ILE A 8 -18.37 -32.06 -18.52
C ILE A 8 -19.11 -31.53 -17.28
N ILE A 9 -20.15 -32.24 -16.81
CA ILE A 9 -20.87 -31.86 -15.59
C ILE A 9 -19.95 -31.95 -14.36
N LEU A 10 -19.08 -32.97 -14.30
CA LEU A 10 -18.12 -33.13 -13.21
C LEU A 10 -17.05 -32.03 -13.19
N LEU A 11 -16.60 -31.58 -14.38
CA LEU A 11 -15.66 -30.47 -14.53
C LEU A 11 -16.27 -29.14 -14.06
N VAL A 12 -17.54 -28.88 -14.41
CA VAL A 12 -18.26 -27.65 -14.02
C VAL A 12 -18.54 -27.59 -12.51
N LEU A 13 -18.75 -28.73 -11.85
CA LEU A 13 -18.95 -28.81 -10.40
C LEU A 13 -17.67 -28.54 -9.57
N LEU A 14 -16.48 -28.65 -10.17
CA LEU A 14 -15.19 -28.39 -9.50
C LEU A 14 -14.70 -26.94 -9.64
N LEU A 15 -15.20 -26.20 -10.63
CA LEU A 15 -14.89 -24.77 -10.83
C LEU A 15 -15.31 -23.83 -9.69
N PRO A 16 -16.46 -24.02 -8.98
CA PRO A 16 -16.83 -23.09 -7.91
C PRO A 16 -15.86 -23.10 -6.73
N SER A 17 -15.23 -24.23 -6.39
CA SER A 17 -14.26 -24.27 -5.27
C SER A 17 -13.02 -23.44 -5.54
N ILE A 18 -12.52 -23.45 -6.79
CA ILE A 18 -11.33 -22.66 -7.18
C ILE A 18 -11.69 -21.17 -7.21
N PHE A 19 -12.88 -20.82 -7.69
CA PHE A 19 -13.37 -19.45 -7.70
C PHE A 19 -13.62 -18.90 -6.30
N ILE A 20 -14.15 -19.72 -5.38
CA ILE A 20 -14.37 -19.35 -3.97
C ILE A 20 -13.03 -19.12 -3.25
N LEU A 21 -12.02 -19.96 -3.49
CA LEU A 21 -10.68 -19.76 -2.92
C LEU A 21 -10.01 -18.47 -3.42
N TYR A 22 -10.14 -18.16 -4.71
CA TYR A 22 -9.62 -16.90 -5.25
C TYR A 22 -10.40 -15.69 -4.70
N PHE A 23 -11.72 -15.79 -4.61
CA PHE A 23 -12.57 -14.75 -4.05
C PHE A 23 -12.28 -14.48 -2.57
N ILE A 24 -12.03 -15.51 -1.76
CA ILE A 24 -11.65 -15.35 -0.35
C ILE A 24 -10.25 -14.74 -0.22
N SER A 25 -9.29 -15.15 -1.06
CA SER A 25 -7.93 -14.58 -1.05
C SER A 25 -7.89 -13.10 -1.43
N SER A 26 -8.79 -12.64 -2.30
CA SER A 26 -8.93 -11.22 -2.68
C SER A 26 -9.66 -10.39 -1.62
N ASN A 27 -10.42 -11.04 -0.72
CA ASN A 27 -11.34 -10.38 0.21
C ASN A 27 -10.92 -10.45 1.69
N ASN A 28 -9.67 -10.80 2.00
CA ASN A 28 -9.12 -10.64 3.36
C ASN A 28 -8.83 -9.16 3.72
N PHE A 29 -9.65 -8.24 3.22
CA PHE A 29 -9.73 -6.87 3.70
C PHE A 29 -10.92 -6.78 4.66
N ILE A 30 -10.58 -6.77 5.97
CA ILE A 30 -11.38 -6.27 7.09
C ILE A 30 -12.75 -6.95 7.26
N THR A 31 -12.82 -7.94 8.14
CA THR A 31 -14.08 -8.30 8.80
C THR A 31 -14.13 -7.64 10.17
N ASP A 32 -14.91 -6.59 10.31
CA ASP A 32 -15.81 -6.48 11.46
C ASP A 32 -17.10 -5.76 11.04
N SER A 33 -18.23 -6.28 11.54
CA SER A 33 -19.59 -6.04 11.05
C SER A 33 -19.98 -4.56 10.84
N GLY A 34 -20.43 -4.23 9.63
CA GLY A 34 -21.18 -3.01 9.35
C GLY A 34 -21.49 -2.84 7.86
N ALA A 35 -22.77 -2.95 7.48
CA ALA A 35 -23.20 -2.65 6.12
C ALA A 35 -22.84 -1.20 5.75
N ILE A 36 -22.16 -1.04 4.62
CA ILE A 36 -21.79 0.27 4.09
C ILE A 36 -23.03 0.89 3.45
N ASN A 37 -23.68 1.83 4.14
CA ASN A 37 -24.70 2.71 3.55
C ASN A 37 -24.02 3.98 3.03
N GLN A 38 -24.68 4.70 2.12
CA GLN A 38 -24.10 5.85 1.40
C GLN A 38 -23.73 7.02 2.33
N GLU A 39 -24.35 7.10 3.51
CA GLU A 39 -24.00 8.03 4.60
C GLU A 39 -22.65 7.67 5.25
N ASN A 40 -22.29 6.39 5.29
CA ASN A 40 -20.97 5.94 5.73
C ASN A 40 -19.91 6.09 4.62
N ALA A 41 -20.29 6.23 3.35
CA ALA A 41 -19.34 6.36 2.25
C ALA A 41 -18.57 7.69 2.27
N GLU A 42 -19.20 8.79 2.70
CA GLU A 42 -18.51 10.07 2.95
C GLU A 42 -17.63 10.02 4.22
N LYS A 43 -17.88 9.07 5.13
CA LYS A 43 -17.01 8.81 6.29
C LYS A 43 -15.80 7.93 5.96
N ILE A 44 -15.83 7.23 4.82
CA ILE A 44 -14.75 6.35 4.35
C ILE A 44 -13.68 7.14 3.59
N THR A 45 -14.00 8.31 3.06
CA THR A 45 -13.02 9.19 2.39
C THR A 45 -12.03 9.85 3.36
N ASP A 46 -12.33 9.83 4.66
CA ASP A 46 -11.50 10.43 5.72
C ASP A 46 -10.92 9.39 6.70
N ILE A 47 -10.70 8.15 6.28
CA ILE A 47 -9.87 7.22 7.08
C ILE A 47 -8.41 7.64 6.91
N LYS A 48 -8.04 8.71 7.64
CA LYS A 48 -6.65 9.13 7.78
C LYS A 48 -5.87 7.93 8.32
N LEU A 49 -4.84 7.50 7.58
CA LEU A 49 -3.94 6.43 7.98
C LEU A 49 -3.52 6.64 9.43
N LYS A 50 -3.60 5.58 10.24
CA LYS A 50 -3.08 5.65 11.60
C LYS A 50 -1.56 5.68 11.52
N LYS A 51 -0.91 6.26 12.53
CA LYS A 51 0.55 6.42 12.53
C LYS A 51 1.27 5.07 12.38
N GLU A 52 0.70 4.02 12.94
CA GLU A 52 1.22 2.66 12.91
C GLU A 52 1.22 2.07 11.49
N ASP A 53 0.27 2.47 10.64
CA ASP A 53 0.12 1.96 9.27
C ASP A 53 1.28 2.41 8.38
N TYR A 54 1.86 3.59 8.64
CA TYR A 54 2.99 4.12 7.88
C TYR A 54 4.23 3.25 7.96
N ASN A 55 4.54 2.68 9.14
CA ASN A 55 5.67 1.76 9.29
C ASN A 55 5.48 0.51 8.42
N ILE A 56 4.26 -0.03 8.37
CA ILE A 56 3.95 -1.23 7.59
C ILE A 56 4.13 -0.93 6.10
N ILE A 57 3.55 0.17 5.61
CA ILE A 57 3.60 0.55 4.19
C ILE A 57 5.05 0.81 3.73
N ILE A 58 5.83 1.52 4.55
CA ILE A 58 7.24 1.80 4.24
C ILE A 58 8.04 0.50 4.18
N GLN A 59 7.87 -0.40 5.15
CA GLN A 59 8.60 -1.68 5.16
C GLN A 59 8.20 -2.60 4.01
N GLU A 60 6.90 -2.65 3.68
CA GLU A 60 6.42 -3.38 2.51
C GLU A 60 7.11 -2.87 1.24
N PHE A 61 7.19 -1.55 1.06
CA PHE A 61 7.87 -0.96 -0.09
C PHE A 61 9.38 -1.29 -0.11
N LEU A 62 10.07 -1.14 1.01
CA LEU A 62 11.50 -1.46 1.14
C LEU A 62 11.80 -2.92 0.80
N ASN A 63 10.96 -3.85 1.26
CA ASN A 63 11.10 -5.29 0.95
C ASN A 63 10.82 -5.57 -0.53
N ASN A 64 9.81 -4.93 -1.12
CA ASN A 64 9.46 -5.13 -2.53
C ASN A 64 10.52 -4.58 -3.50
N GLN A 65 11.25 -3.52 -3.13
CA GLN A 65 12.38 -2.99 -3.91
C GLN A 65 13.56 -3.97 -4.00
N GLN A 66 13.66 -4.94 -3.08
CA GLN A 66 14.74 -5.95 -3.10
C GLN A 66 14.46 -7.10 -4.08
N ASP A 67 13.18 -7.42 -4.32
CA ASP A 67 12.77 -8.60 -5.11
C ASP A 67 12.34 -8.28 -6.55
N LYS A 68 11.97 -7.03 -6.86
CA LYS A 68 11.50 -6.65 -8.19
C LYS A 68 12.35 -5.53 -8.77
N GLY A 69 12.84 -5.74 -10.00
CA GLY A 69 13.49 -4.70 -10.78
C GLY A 69 12.65 -3.43 -10.73
N LYS A 70 13.26 -2.37 -10.19
CA LYS A 70 12.67 -1.07 -9.83
C LYS A 70 11.51 -0.71 -10.75
N GLU A 71 10.27 -0.80 -10.25
CA GLU A 71 9.17 -0.09 -10.91
C GLU A 71 9.55 1.40 -10.92
N GLU A 72 9.72 1.95 -12.11
CA GLU A 72 10.14 3.34 -12.28
C GLU A 72 9.00 4.25 -11.83
N ILE A 73 9.19 4.90 -10.68
CA ILE A 73 8.24 5.89 -10.19
C ILE A 73 8.34 7.11 -11.10
N ASP A 74 7.24 7.50 -11.74
CA ASP A 74 7.16 8.74 -12.51
C ASP A 74 7.22 9.96 -11.59
N LEU A 75 8.44 10.44 -11.34
CA LEU A 75 8.72 11.57 -10.46
C LEU A 75 8.16 12.90 -10.99
N SER A 76 7.77 13.00 -12.27
CA SER A 76 7.26 14.25 -12.85
C SER A 76 5.91 14.68 -12.25
N LYS A 77 5.19 13.72 -11.63
CA LYS A 77 3.89 13.91 -10.96
C LYS A 77 3.99 14.57 -9.59
N PHE A 78 5.19 14.72 -9.04
CA PHE A 78 5.38 15.23 -7.69
C PHE A 78 6.05 16.60 -7.69
N GLU A 79 5.63 17.45 -6.75
CA GLU A 79 6.40 18.57 -6.25
C GLU A 79 7.24 18.10 -5.06
N VAL A 80 8.46 18.63 -4.91
CA VAL A 80 9.40 18.17 -3.88
C VAL A 80 9.75 19.31 -2.93
N PHE A 81 9.59 19.07 -1.64
CA PHE A 81 9.86 20.04 -0.58
C PHE A 81 10.98 19.54 0.34
N PRO A 82 11.99 20.36 0.66
CA PRO A 82 13.03 19.98 1.59
C PRO A 82 12.52 20.05 3.04
N TYR A 83 12.80 19.01 3.83
CA TYR A 83 12.52 18.95 5.26
C TYR A 83 13.80 18.60 6.02
N GLN A 84 14.19 19.42 7.00
CA GLN A 84 15.31 19.10 7.87
C GLN A 84 14.85 18.14 8.97
N ILE A 85 15.43 16.94 9.00
CA ILE A 85 15.12 15.92 10.00
C ILE A 85 15.56 16.44 11.37
N VAL A 86 14.65 16.44 12.36
CA VAL A 86 14.98 16.83 13.74
C VAL A 86 15.19 15.60 14.63
N TRP A 87 15.77 15.81 15.80
CA TRP A 87 16.00 14.71 16.75
C TRP A 87 14.67 14.04 17.12
N LYS A 88 14.65 12.71 17.13
CA LYS A 88 13.48 11.81 17.30
C LYS A 88 12.53 11.67 16.11
N ASP A 89 12.75 12.36 15.00
CA ASP A 89 11.99 12.06 13.80
C ASP A 89 12.26 10.62 13.34
N THR A 90 11.18 9.91 12.99
CA THR A 90 11.23 8.64 12.25
C THR A 90 10.66 8.86 10.85
N LEU A 91 10.95 7.96 9.92
CA LEU A 91 10.43 8.10 8.55
C LEU A 91 8.89 8.03 8.52
N ALA A 92 8.30 7.17 9.36
CA ALA A 92 6.86 7.08 9.52
C ALA A 92 6.27 8.32 10.20
N ASP A 93 6.95 8.89 11.20
CA ASP A 93 6.52 10.13 11.85
C ASP A 93 6.46 11.28 10.86
N ILE A 94 7.46 11.37 9.98
CA ILE A 94 7.52 12.38 8.93
C ILE A 94 6.42 12.13 7.88
N ALA A 95 6.30 10.90 7.37
CA ALA A 95 5.27 10.56 6.39
C ALA A 95 3.85 10.82 6.93
N TYR A 96 3.60 10.48 8.20
CA TYR A 96 2.36 10.79 8.91
C TYR A 96 2.13 12.29 9.07
N LYS A 97 3.18 13.05 9.48
CA LYS A 97 3.13 14.50 9.64
C LYS A 97 2.71 15.21 8.36
N PHE A 98 3.20 14.74 7.21
CA PHE A 98 2.82 15.27 5.90
C PHE A 98 1.58 14.61 5.30
N SER A 99 0.98 13.64 6.01
CA SER A 99 -0.19 12.87 5.56
C SER A 99 0.01 12.32 4.15
N LEU A 100 1.18 11.71 3.92
CA LEU A 100 1.55 11.14 2.62
C LEU A 100 0.67 9.94 2.31
N ASP A 101 0.29 9.80 1.05
CA ASP A 101 -0.36 8.60 0.52
C ASP A 101 0.66 7.50 0.16
N LYS A 102 0.17 6.36 -0.34
CA LYS A 102 1.04 5.22 -0.69
C LYS A 102 2.01 5.52 -1.85
N GLU A 103 1.59 6.30 -2.83
CA GLU A 103 2.43 6.68 -3.99
C GLU A 103 3.50 7.69 -3.55
N GLU A 104 3.14 8.64 -2.69
CA GLU A 104 4.05 9.62 -2.09
C GLU A 104 5.06 8.98 -1.14
N ILE A 105 4.67 7.97 -0.36
CA ILE A 105 5.61 7.19 0.46
C ILE A 105 6.63 6.44 -0.41
N ALA A 106 6.18 5.82 -1.50
CA ALA A 106 7.09 5.18 -2.46
C ALA A 106 8.08 6.20 -3.06
N ALA A 107 7.58 7.35 -3.48
CA ALA A 107 8.41 8.43 -4.01
C ALA A 107 9.38 8.98 -2.95
N LEU A 108 8.96 9.08 -1.68
CA LEU A 108 9.79 9.53 -0.56
C LEU A 108 11.00 8.62 -0.37
N VAL A 109 10.77 7.31 -0.32
CA VAL A 109 11.83 6.31 -0.15
C VAL A 109 12.79 6.34 -1.35
N TYR A 110 12.25 6.41 -2.57
CA TYR A 110 13.03 6.43 -3.81
C TYR A 110 13.89 7.70 -3.94
N LEU A 111 13.30 8.89 -3.76
CA LEU A 111 14.00 10.18 -3.91
C LEU A 111 15.17 10.35 -2.93
N ASN A 112 15.06 9.73 -1.75
CA ASN A 112 16.04 9.86 -0.68
C ASN A 112 16.98 8.66 -0.57
N ASN A 113 16.92 7.72 -1.52
CA ASN A 113 17.72 6.48 -1.53
C ASN A 113 17.69 5.75 -0.18
N ILE A 114 16.50 5.62 0.41
CA ILE A 114 16.34 4.99 1.72
C ILE A 114 16.27 3.48 1.51
N GLU A 115 17.24 2.74 2.03
CA GLU A 115 17.29 1.28 1.96
C GLU A 115 16.83 0.62 3.27
N ASN A 116 16.77 1.39 4.36
CA ASN A 116 16.36 0.92 5.67
C ASN A 116 15.67 2.06 6.43
N ILE A 117 14.51 1.77 7.02
CA ILE A 117 13.68 2.75 7.73
C ILE A 117 14.43 3.49 8.86
N ASN A 118 15.43 2.83 9.46
CA ASN A 118 16.20 3.36 10.59
C ASN A 118 17.42 4.20 10.14
N MET A 119 17.65 4.41 8.85
CA MET A 119 18.83 5.13 8.33
C MET A 119 18.64 6.65 8.20
N ILE A 120 17.48 7.21 8.55
CA ILE A 120 17.32 8.66 8.53
C ILE A 120 18.05 9.30 9.73
N ILE A 121 18.77 10.40 9.50
CA ILE A 121 19.66 11.02 10.49
C ILE A 121 19.26 12.48 10.68
N ALA A 122 19.13 12.91 11.94
CA ALA A 122 18.87 14.29 12.30
C ALA A 122 19.91 15.27 11.70
N GLY A 123 19.45 16.44 11.28
CA GLY A 123 20.25 17.47 10.63
C GLY A 123 20.38 17.32 9.11
N LYS A 124 20.07 16.14 8.54
CA LYS A 124 20.02 15.96 7.09
C LYS A 124 18.72 16.48 6.48
N ILE A 125 18.78 16.82 5.20
CA ILE A 125 17.60 17.17 4.40
C ILE A 125 16.97 15.89 3.84
N LEU A 126 15.66 15.77 4.04
CA LEU A 126 14.79 14.76 3.47
C LEU A 126 13.88 15.45 2.45
N LEU A 127 13.82 14.90 1.24
CA LEU A 127 12.99 15.38 0.15
C LEU A 127 11.58 14.80 0.27
N ILE A 128 10.60 15.64 0.58
CA ILE A 128 9.19 15.23 0.75
C ILE A 128 8.45 15.44 -0.58
N PRO A 129 7.93 14.37 -1.22
CA PRO A 129 7.11 14.50 -2.41
C PRO A 129 5.66 14.84 -2.06
N ARG A 130 5.02 15.65 -2.89
CA ARG A 130 3.58 15.92 -2.89
C ARG A 130 3.03 15.78 -4.29
N LYS A 131 1.94 15.04 -4.46
CA LYS A 131 1.30 14.91 -5.79
C LYS A 131 0.74 16.26 -6.25
N LYS A 132 0.94 16.58 -7.54
CA LYS A 132 0.37 17.76 -8.21
C LYS A 132 -1.13 17.66 -8.40
#